data_AF-A0A1B9YGP6-F1
#
_entry.id   AF-A0A1B9YGP6-F1
#
_cell.length_a   1.000
_cell.length_b   1.000
_cell.length_c   1.000
_cell.angle_alpha   90.00
_cell.angle_beta   90.00
_cell.angle_gamma   90.00
#
_symmetry.space_group_name_H-M   'P 1'
#
loop_
_entity.id
_entity.type
_entity.pdbx_description
1 polymer ?
#
loop_
_entity_poly.entity_id
_entity_poly.type
_entity_poly.pdbx_seq_one_letter_code
_entity_poly.pdbx_strand_id
1 'polypeptide(L)'
;MRCFEGMTTKSASRDEPLAIRKTLSRRLSATCQTGIGNSLISFDRGDAERHLRGVPGARDLPAVKWRNADLDSVPAEKRAAPVANLEKVLSK
;
A
#
# COMPACT_ATOMS: atom_id res chain seq x y z
N MET A 1 -19.29 -5.01 29.14
CA MET A 1 -18.71 -5.62 27.93
C MET A 1 -19.87 -5.86 26.97
N ARG A 2 -20.12 -4.94 26.03
CA ARG A 2 -21.34 -4.94 25.20
C ARG A 2 -21.03 -5.51 23.82
N CYS A 3 -21.81 -6.50 23.41
CA CYS A 3 -21.78 -7.13 22.12
C CYS A 3 -21.89 -6.09 21.00
N PHE A 4 -21.18 -6.30 19.89
CA PHE A 4 -21.49 -5.61 18.65
C PHE A 4 -22.75 -6.25 18.06
N GLU A 5 -23.92 -5.85 18.58
CA GLU A 5 -25.22 -6.19 18.02
C GLU A 5 -25.49 -5.27 16.82
N GLY A 6 -25.71 -5.84 15.63
CA GLY A 6 -26.44 -5.15 14.57
C GLY A 6 -25.76 -4.94 13.21
N MET A 7 -24.97 -5.88 12.67
CA MET A 7 -24.62 -5.82 11.23
C MET A 7 -24.80 -7.12 10.41
N THR A 8 -25.34 -8.19 10.99
CA THR A 8 -25.62 -9.43 10.25
C THR A 8 -26.93 -10.07 10.69
N THR A 9 -27.75 -10.51 9.74
CA THR A 9 -29.03 -11.22 9.99
C THR A 9 -28.83 -12.65 10.48
N LYS A 10 -27.60 -13.18 10.41
CA LYS A 10 -27.19 -14.46 10.96
C LYS A 10 -26.17 -14.23 12.07
N SER A 11 -26.28 -15.01 13.15
CA SER A 11 -25.24 -15.14 14.17
C SER A 11 -23.97 -15.64 13.49
N ALA A 12 -22.98 -14.77 13.35
CA ALA A 12 -21.65 -15.14 12.87
C ALA A 12 -20.70 -15.10 14.06
N SER A 13 -19.93 -16.18 14.25
CA SER A 13 -18.87 -16.20 15.26
C SER A 13 -17.82 -15.16 14.89
N ARG A 14 -17.31 -14.40 15.88
CA ARG A 14 -16.24 -13.41 15.69
C ARG A 14 -14.98 -14.02 15.04
N ASP A 15 -14.72 -15.30 15.30
CA ASP A 15 -13.52 -15.98 14.85
C ASP A 15 -13.49 -16.16 13.33
N GLU A 16 -14.66 -16.29 12.69
CA GLU A 16 -14.78 -16.50 11.25
C GLU A 16 -14.38 -15.25 10.43
N PRO A 17 -14.94 -14.05 10.66
CA PRO A 17 -14.46 -12.82 10.01
C PRO A 17 -12.99 -12.51 10.29
N LEU A 18 -12.49 -12.85 11.48
CA LEU A 18 -11.07 -12.68 11.82
C LEU A 18 -10.18 -13.62 11.00
N ALA A 19 -10.56 -14.88 10.85
CA ALA A 19 -9.85 -15.85 10.02
C ALA A 19 -9.86 -15.45 8.54
N ILE A 20 -11.01 -14.98 8.04
CA ILE A 20 -11.15 -14.43 6.69
C ILE A 20 -10.23 -13.22 6.50
N ARG A 21 -10.26 -12.26 7.43
CA ARG A 21 -9.40 -11.07 7.37
C ARG A 21 -7.93 -11.45 7.31
N LYS A 22 -7.46 -12.34 8.18
CA LYS A 22 -6.06 -12.81 8.19
C LYS A 22 -5.68 -13.46 6.86
N THR A 23 -6.59 -14.25 6.29
CA THR A 23 -6.38 -14.92 5.00
C THR A 23 -6.29 -13.91 3.85
N LEU A 24 -7.20 -12.94 3.80
CA LEU A 24 -7.18 -11.86 2.81
C LEU A 24 -5.93 -11.00 2.94
N SER A 25 -5.55 -10.61 4.17
CA SER A 25 -4.32 -9.85 4.41
C SER A 25 -3.08 -10.60 3.90
N ARG A 26 -2.96 -11.91 4.20
CA ARG A 26 -1.83 -12.72 3.71
C ARG A 26 -1.80 -12.84 2.19
N ARG A 27 -2.96 -13.00 1.54
CA ARG A 27 -3.06 -13.04 0.07
C ARG A 27 -2.65 -11.71 -0.54
N LEU A 28 -3.18 -10.60 -0.02
CA LEU A 28 -2.79 -9.26 -0.45
C LEU A 28 -1.29 -9.02 -0.28
N SER A 29 -0.71 -9.37 0.88
CA SER A 29 0.72 -9.26 1.11
C SER A 29 1.55 -10.10 0.13
N ALA A 30 1.14 -11.34 -0.16
CA ALA A 30 1.84 -12.20 -1.11
C ALA A 30 1.76 -11.65 -2.55
N THR A 31 0.60 -11.16 -2.98
CA THR A 31 0.44 -10.50 -4.28
C THR A 31 1.23 -9.19 -4.37
N CYS A 32 1.38 -8.49 -3.24
CA CYS A 32 2.17 -7.26 -3.18
C CYS A 32 3.69 -7.50 -3.12
N GLN A 33 4.17 -8.66 -2.67
CA GLN A 33 5.61 -8.93 -2.56
C GLN A 33 6.30 -9.11 -3.93
N THR A 34 5.59 -9.55 -4.96
CA THR A 34 6.16 -9.67 -6.31
C THR A 34 6.16 -8.32 -7.03
N GLY A 35 7.27 -7.58 -6.94
CA GLY A 35 7.59 -6.44 -7.80
C GLY A 35 7.08 -5.06 -7.34
N ILE A 36 6.20 -4.99 -6.34
CA ILE A 36 5.73 -3.68 -5.80
C ILE A 36 6.83 -2.98 -5.00
N GLY A 37 7.75 -3.70 -4.35
CA GLY A 37 8.81 -3.08 -3.58
C GLY A 37 9.66 -2.10 -4.43
N ASN A 38 10.09 -2.55 -5.60
CA ASN A 38 10.81 -1.72 -6.57
C ASN A 38 9.98 -0.54 -7.08
N SER A 39 8.66 -0.74 -7.17
CA SER A 39 7.71 0.30 -7.56
C SER A 39 7.59 1.40 -6.51
N LEU A 40 7.45 1.00 -5.23
CA LEU A 40 7.30 1.93 -4.11
C LEU A 40 8.58 2.72 -3.84
N ILE A 41 9.74 2.06 -3.90
CA ILE A 41 11.05 2.70 -3.74
C ILE A 41 11.26 3.77 -4.82
N SER A 42 10.95 3.44 -6.07
CA SER A 42 11.15 4.38 -7.18
C SER A 42 10.12 5.51 -7.17
N PHE A 43 8.91 5.22 -6.71
CA PHE A 43 7.88 6.22 -6.50
C PHE A 43 8.31 7.25 -5.45
N ASP A 44 8.80 6.82 -4.28
CA ASP A 44 9.30 7.75 -3.25
C ASP A 44 10.61 8.47 -3.64
N ARG A 45 11.36 7.94 -4.62
CA ARG A 45 12.48 8.65 -5.27
C ARG A 45 12.04 9.76 -6.22
N GLY A 46 10.76 9.85 -6.57
CA GLY A 46 10.24 10.79 -7.57
C GLY A 46 10.43 10.33 -9.02
N ASP A 47 10.80 9.06 -9.23
CA ASP A 47 10.91 8.44 -10.56
C ASP A 47 9.62 7.62 -10.87
N ALA A 48 8.50 8.13 -10.37
CA ALA A 48 7.17 7.49 -10.34
C ALA A 48 6.64 7.13 -11.73
N GLU A 49 7.12 7.84 -12.76
CA GLU A 49 6.78 7.63 -14.16
C GLU A 49 7.03 6.17 -14.61
N ARG A 50 8.02 5.49 -14.01
CA ARG A 50 8.50 4.18 -14.43
C ARG A 50 7.66 2.99 -13.90
N HIS A 51 6.73 3.19 -12.96
CA HIS A 51 6.10 2.09 -12.20
C HIS A 51 4.58 1.98 -12.23
N LEU A 52 3.92 2.85 -12.99
CA LEU A 52 2.50 2.65 -13.34
C LEU A 52 2.31 1.63 -14.48
N ARG A 53 3.37 0.87 -14.80
CA ARG A 53 3.37 -0.17 -15.83
C ARG A 53 2.43 -1.29 -15.43
N GLY A 54 1.23 -1.28 -16.00
CA GLY A 54 0.21 -2.32 -15.83
C GLY A 54 -1.18 -1.80 -15.46
N VAL A 55 -1.32 -0.52 -15.09
CA VAL A 55 -2.61 0.09 -14.75
C VAL A 55 -2.87 1.30 -15.66
N PRO A 56 -3.64 1.11 -16.76
CA PRO A 56 -4.02 2.21 -17.65
C PRO A 56 -4.69 3.35 -16.88
N GLY A 57 -4.30 4.60 -17.15
CA GLY A 57 -4.89 5.79 -16.51
C GLY A 57 -4.48 6.02 -15.06
N ALA A 58 -3.57 5.23 -14.48
CA ALA A 58 -3.18 5.42 -13.08
C ALA A 58 -2.53 6.79 -12.80
N ARG A 59 -1.88 7.41 -13.79
CA ARG A 59 -1.36 8.80 -13.69
C ARG A 59 -2.46 9.82 -13.46
N ASP A 60 -3.68 9.52 -13.90
CA ASP A 60 -4.80 10.45 -13.82
C ASP A 60 -5.56 10.38 -12.50
N LEU A 61 -5.27 9.36 -11.69
CA LEU A 61 -5.88 9.19 -10.39
C LEU A 61 -5.53 10.38 -9.48
N PRO A 62 -6.52 11.02 -8.83
CA PRO A 62 -6.28 12.16 -7.94
C PRO A 62 -5.24 11.86 -6.86
N ALA A 63 -5.25 10.64 -6.32
CA ALA A 63 -4.30 10.20 -5.29
C ALA A 63 -2.85 10.17 -5.81
N VAL A 64 -2.64 9.75 -7.06
CA VAL A 64 -1.30 9.70 -7.69
C VAL A 64 -0.81 11.12 -7.98
N LYS A 65 -1.67 11.99 -8.51
CA LYS A 65 -1.36 13.40 -8.76
C LYS A 65 -0.99 14.13 -7.47
N TRP A 66 -1.80 13.97 -6.42
CA TRP A 66 -1.54 14.59 -5.12
C TRP A 66 -0.20 14.14 -4.52
N ARG A 67 0.08 12.84 -4.57
CA ARG A 67 1.30 12.28 -4.00
C ARG A 67 2.56 12.68 -4.77
N ASN A 68 2.48 12.80 -6.09
CA ASN A 68 3.60 13.35 -6.88
C ASN A 68 3.87 14.81 -6.51
N ALA A 69 2.82 15.64 -6.40
CA ALA A 69 2.98 17.04 -5.98
C ALA A 69 3.57 17.18 -4.56
N ASP A 70 3.18 16.30 -3.64
CA ASP A 70 3.75 16.22 -2.29
C ASP A 70 5.26 15.87 -2.35
N LEU A 71 5.64 14.86 -3.15
CA LEU A 71 7.04 14.45 -3.32
C LEU A 71 7.90 15.54 -3.99
N ASP A 72 7.35 16.26 -4.96
CA ASP A 72 8.02 17.37 -5.65
C ASP A 72 8.28 18.55 -4.72
N SER A 73 7.47 18.72 -3.67
CA SER A 73 7.68 19.74 -2.64
C SER A 73 8.86 19.43 -1.70
N VAL A 74 9.39 18.20 -1.73
CA VAL A 74 10.47 17.74 -0.85
C VAL A 74 11.79 17.59 -1.64
N PRO A 75 12.88 18.28 -1.22
CA PRO A 75 14.21 18.10 -1.81
C PRO A 75 14.66 16.64 -1.81
N ALA A 76 15.30 16.19 -2.89
CA ALA A 76 15.75 14.80 -3.04
C ALA A 76 16.65 14.32 -1.88
N GLU A 77 17.48 15.20 -1.34
CA GLU A 77 18.34 14.93 -0.18
C GLU A 77 17.54 14.53 1.07
N LYS A 78 16.39 15.19 1.29
CA LYS A 78 15.50 14.88 2.43
C LYS A 78 14.71 13.59 2.22
N ARG A 79 14.60 13.11 0.98
CA ARG A 79 13.95 11.84 0.62
C ARG A 79 14.88 10.63 0.73
N ALA A 80 16.19 10.84 0.72
CA ALA A 80 17.18 9.76 0.75
C ALA A 80 17.08 8.84 1.98
N ALA A 81 16.97 9.42 3.18
CA ALA A 81 16.89 8.63 4.42
C ALA A 81 15.59 7.79 4.53
N PRO A 82 14.39 8.34 4.26
CA PRO A 82 13.15 7.55 4.17
C PRO A 82 13.23 6.43 3.13
N VAL A 83 13.74 6.72 1.93
CA VAL A 83 13.89 5.73 0.85
C VAL A 83 14.82 4.59 1.27
N ALA A 84 15.97 4.89 1.89
CA ALA A 84 16.89 3.86 2.37
C ALA A 84 16.28 2.99 3.48
N ASN A 85 15.43 3.56 4.34
CA ASN A 85 14.70 2.79 5.34
C ASN A 85 13.66 1.88 4.70
N LEU A 86 12.94 2.39 3.70
CA LEU A 86 11.97 1.64 2.94
C LEU A 86 12.62 0.45 2.21
N GLU A 87 13.78 0.64 1.60
CA GLU A 87 14.58 -0.42 0.97
C GLU A 87 14.93 -1.54 1.97
N LYS A 88 15.31 -1.19 3.21
CA LYS A 88 15.63 -2.18 4.25
C LYS A 88 14.43 -3.01 4.69
N VAL A 89 13.23 -2.42 4.68
CA VAL A 89 12.00 -3.12 5.08
C VAL A 89 11.52 -4.03 3.95
N LEU A 90 11.67 -3.62 2.70
CA LEU A 90 11.19 -4.36 1.52
C LEU A 90 12.16 -5.42 0.99
N SER A 91 13.41 -5.45 1.46
CA SER A 91 14.42 -6.46 1.13
C SER A 91 14.42 -7.67 2.07
N LYS A 92 13.44 -7.74 2.98
CA LYS A 92 13.17 -8.90 3.86
C LYS A 92 12.01 -9.73 3.33
#